data_AF-S9SB44-F1
#
_entry.id   AF-S9SB44-F1
#
_cell.length_a   1.000
_cell.length_b   1.000
_cell.length_c   1.000
_cell.angle_alpha   90.00
_cell.angle_beta   90.00
_cell.angle_gamma   90.00
#
_symmetry.space_group_name_H-M   'P 1'
#
loop_
_entity.id
_entity.type
_entity.pdbx_description
1 polymer ?
#
loop_
_entity_poly.entity_id
_entity_poly.type
_entity_poly.pdbx_seq_one_letter_code
_entity_poly.pdbx_strand_id
1 'polypeptide(L)'
;MLAENRKLKSDLRSFVAVAMQNGLQHYCLKRHPDIVRDLEAGVQRSEQLAESKYGKVLSMIQDVPGLRATRGETGERTYYLNAVDNVAYLEHELLDRRFVLHGIWVAPSYRGQGIAHRILRRLVDAADEADCGLALYHEPFGSEGLNKEELEAFYGRHGFQNHGCTPGGLFRFPKSPLDLYSRRQL
;
A
#
# COMPACT_ATOMS: atom_id res chain seq x y z
N MET A 1 29.24 15.64 -25.65
CA MET A 1 29.42 14.22 -26.05
C MET A 1 29.01 13.19 -24.98
N LEU A 2 29.58 13.17 -23.77
CA LEU A 2 29.21 12.16 -22.74
C LEU A 2 27.82 12.36 -22.10
N ALA A 3 27.39 13.60 -21.89
CA ALA A 3 26.06 13.90 -21.35
C ALA A 3 24.95 13.57 -22.38
N GLU A 4 25.20 13.89 -23.64
CA GLU A 4 24.32 13.62 -24.77
C GLU A 4 24.14 12.12 -25.04
N ASN A 5 25.23 11.35 -25.01
CA ASN A 5 25.16 9.88 -25.08
C ASN A 5 24.36 9.26 -23.92
N ARG A 6 24.48 9.82 -22.71
CA ARG A 6 23.68 9.35 -21.56
C ARG A 6 22.20 9.65 -21.75
N LYS A 7 21.86 10.85 -22.25
CA LYS A 7 20.49 11.24 -22.57
C LYS A 7 19.89 10.31 -23.63
N LEU A 8 20.57 10.09 -24.76
CA LEU A 8 20.11 9.21 -25.84
C LEU A 8 19.89 7.77 -25.37
N LYS A 9 20.77 7.24 -24.49
CA LYS A 9 20.57 5.92 -23.89
C LYS A 9 19.34 5.88 -22.98
N SER A 10 19.10 6.94 -22.21
CA SER A 10 17.90 7.07 -21.37
C SER A 10 16.64 7.10 -22.23
N ASP A 11 16.62 7.90 -23.29
CA ASP A 11 15.48 8.04 -24.19
C ASP A 11 15.19 6.69 -24.88
N LEU A 12 16.20 6.00 -25.38
CA LEU A 12 16.05 4.68 -25.99
C LEU A 12 15.48 3.66 -25.00
N ARG A 13 15.93 3.66 -23.74
CA ARG A 13 15.36 2.81 -22.69
C ARG A 13 13.87 3.10 -22.47
N SER A 14 13.48 4.36 -22.41
CA SER A 14 12.07 4.78 -22.29
C SER A 14 11.24 4.32 -23.49
N PHE A 15 11.74 4.48 -24.71
CA PHE A 15 11.05 4.00 -25.92
C PHE A 15 10.84 2.49 -25.90
N VAL A 16 11.86 1.72 -25.52
CA VAL A 16 11.74 0.26 -25.42
C VAL A 16 10.73 -0.14 -24.35
N ALA A 17 10.73 0.53 -23.18
CA ALA A 17 9.76 0.26 -22.13
C ALA A 17 8.31 0.51 -22.59
N VAL A 18 8.05 1.64 -23.25
CA VAL A 18 6.72 1.96 -23.81
C VAL A 18 6.31 0.96 -24.90
N ALA A 19 7.24 0.59 -25.79
CA ALA A 19 6.97 -0.40 -26.83
C ALA A 19 6.60 -1.78 -26.24
N MET A 20 7.29 -2.21 -25.18
CA MET A 20 6.96 -3.44 -24.46
C MET A 20 5.56 -3.39 -23.84
N GLN A 21 5.17 -2.26 -23.23
CA GLN A 21 3.82 -2.07 -22.67
C GLN A 21 2.71 -2.14 -23.73
N ASN A 22 3.03 -1.84 -24.99
CA ASN A 22 2.09 -1.89 -26.12
C ASN A 22 2.20 -3.19 -26.94
N GLY A 23 2.75 -4.26 -26.35
CA GLY A 23 2.76 -5.60 -26.95
C GLY A 23 3.88 -5.88 -27.97
N LEU A 24 4.86 -4.98 -28.13
CA LEU A 24 5.98 -5.17 -29.06
C LEU A 24 7.16 -5.96 -28.47
N GLN A 25 6.91 -6.81 -27.47
CA GLN A 25 7.95 -7.50 -26.71
C GLN A 25 8.90 -8.31 -27.61
N HIS A 26 8.37 -9.06 -28.58
CA HIS A 26 9.20 -9.86 -29.51
C HIS A 26 10.12 -8.98 -30.37
N TYR A 27 9.63 -7.83 -30.84
CA TYR A 27 10.42 -6.88 -31.60
C TYR A 27 11.54 -6.26 -30.73
N CYS A 28 11.20 -5.84 -29.51
CA CYS A 28 12.16 -5.28 -28.56
C CYS A 28 13.24 -6.29 -28.15
N LEU A 29 12.87 -7.54 -27.86
CA LEU A 29 13.81 -8.62 -27.53
C LEU A 29 14.82 -8.86 -28.66
N LYS A 30 14.35 -8.81 -29.92
CA LYS A 30 15.22 -9.02 -31.09
C LYS A 30 16.19 -7.86 -31.33
N ARG A 31 15.75 -6.62 -31.17
CA ARG A 31 16.57 -5.42 -31.49
C ARG A 31 17.38 -4.88 -30.33
N HIS A 32 16.88 -5.01 -29.10
CA HIS A 32 17.45 -4.40 -27.91
C HIS A 32 17.45 -5.38 -26.71
N PRO A 33 18.03 -6.58 -26.84
CA PRO A 33 17.94 -7.64 -25.81
C PRO A 33 18.49 -7.20 -24.46
N ASP A 34 19.58 -6.42 -24.43
CA ASP A 34 20.18 -5.94 -23.18
C ASP A 34 19.26 -4.97 -22.43
N ILE A 35 18.59 -4.07 -23.16
CA ILE A 35 17.65 -3.12 -22.56
C ILE A 35 16.43 -3.86 -22.00
N VAL A 36 15.92 -4.85 -22.74
CA VAL A 36 14.77 -5.65 -22.26
C VAL A 36 15.14 -6.39 -20.97
N ARG A 37 16.29 -7.08 -20.95
CA ARG A 37 16.77 -7.78 -19.75
C ARG A 37 16.98 -6.84 -18.56
N ASP A 38 17.55 -5.65 -18.79
CA ASP A 38 17.72 -4.63 -17.75
C ASP A 38 16.37 -4.17 -17.17
N LEU A 39 15.36 -3.96 -18.04
CA LEU A 39 14.02 -3.55 -17.66
C LEU A 39 13.29 -4.64 -16.88
N GLU A 40 13.32 -5.89 -17.36
CA GLU A 40 12.72 -7.05 -16.69
C GLU A 40 13.37 -7.29 -15.32
N ALA A 41 14.70 -7.24 -15.23
CA ALA A 41 15.40 -7.34 -13.97
C ALA A 41 15.06 -6.17 -13.02
N GLY A 42 14.81 -4.97 -13.56
CA GLY A 42 14.32 -3.82 -12.81
C GLY A 42 12.91 -4.03 -12.24
N VAL A 43 12.00 -4.59 -13.04
CA VAL A 43 10.65 -4.96 -12.62
C VAL A 43 10.71 -6.00 -11.50
N GLN A 44 11.47 -7.08 -11.69
CA GLN A 44 11.62 -8.14 -10.70
C GLN A 44 12.19 -7.62 -9.37
N ARG A 45 13.22 -6.77 -9.41
CA ARG A 45 13.77 -6.13 -8.20
C ARG A 45 12.72 -5.27 -7.50
N SER A 46 11.91 -4.55 -8.28
CA SER A 46 10.84 -3.71 -7.74
C SER A 46 9.73 -4.54 -7.08
N GLU A 47 9.41 -5.72 -7.63
CA GLU A 47 8.44 -6.66 -7.06
C GLU A 47 8.94 -7.27 -5.76
N GLN A 48 10.18 -7.79 -5.75
CA GLN A 48 10.81 -8.32 -4.54
C GLN A 48 10.89 -7.29 -3.42
N LEU A 49 11.21 -6.03 -3.77
CA LEU A 49 11.21 -4.95 -2.79
C LEU A 49 9.80 -4.69 -2.25
N ALA A 50 8.77 -4.72 -3.09
CA ALA A 50 7.39 -4.54 -2.66
C ALA A 50 6.92 -5.66 -1.73
N GLU A 51 7.23 -6.91 -2.04
CA GLU A 51 6.96 -8.07 -1.18
C GLU A 51 7.68 -7.94 0.17
N SER A 52 8.95 -7.54 0.16
CA SER A 52 9.71 -7.30 1.39
C SER A 52 9.10 -6.20 2.24
N LYS A 53 8.68 -5.07 1.64
CA LYS A 53 8.01 -3.97 2.33
C LYS A 53 6.67 -4.43 2.91
N TYR A 54 5.87 -5.13 2.12
CA TYR A 54 4.58 -5.69 2.55
C TYR A 54 4.76 -6.66 3.72
N GLY A 55 5.71 -7.59 3.65
CA GLY A 55 6.04 -8.50 4.75
C GLY A 55 6.47 -7.77 6.03
N LYS A 56 7.25 -6.68 5.91
CA LYS A 56 7.61 -5.82 7.05
C LYS A 56 6.39 -5.14 7.66
N VAL A 57 5.48 -4.63 6.84
CA VAL A 57 4.21 -4.06 7.35
C VAL A 57 3.42 -5.13 8.10
N LEU A 58 3.30 -6.33 7.53
CA LEU A 58 2.55 -7.44 8.14
C LEU A 58 3.12 -7.89 9.49
N SER A 59 4.44 -7.95 9.65
CA SER A 59 5.03 -8.29 10.95
C SER A 59 4.74 -7.21 11.99
N MET A 60 4.83 -5.93 11.61
CA MET A 60 4.63 -4.82 12.53
C MET A 60 3.18 -4.69 13.02
N ILE A 61 2.20 -4.92 12.14
CA ILE A 61 0.78 -4.87 12.52
C ILE A 61 0.35 -6.04 13.42
N GLN A 62 1.21 -7.03 13.67
CA GLN A 62 0.94 -8.04 14.68
C GLN A 62 0.99 -7.48 16.10
N ASP A 63 1.76 -6.41 16.30
CA ASP A 63 1.98 -5.76 17.59
C ASP A 63 1.08 -4.53 17.75
N VAL A 64 -0.23 -4.78 17.89
CA VAL A 64 -1.19 -3.72 18.23
C VAL A 64 -1.44 -3.72 19.75
N PRO A 65 -1.28 -2.60 20.47
CA PRO A 65 -1.47 -2.56 21.91
C PRO A 65 -2.83 -3.12 22.36
N GLY A 66 -2.79 -4.11 23.24
CA GLY A 66 -3.97 -4.78 23.80
C GLY A 66 -4.65 -5.78 22.86
N LEU A 67 -4.05 -6.07 21.71
CA LEU A 67 -4.56 -7.04 20.74
C LEU A 67 -3.45 -8.01 20.33
N ARG A 68 -3.81 -9.28 20.15
CA ARG A 68 -2.97 -10.28 19.52
C ARG A 68 -3.44 -10.46 18.09
N ALA A 69 -2.56 -10.27 17.11
CA ALA A 69 -2.93 -10.51 15.72
C ALA A 69 -2.51 -11.90 15.23
N THR A 70 -3.34 -12.49 14.38
CA THR A 70 -3.05 -13.74 13.68
C THR A 70 -3.49 -13.62 12.23
N ARG A 71 -2.63 -14.07 11.30
CA ARG A 71 -2.98 -14.09 9.88
C ARG A 71 -3.94 -15.25 9.60
N GLY A 72 -4.97 -14.99 8.80
CA GLY A 72 -5.88 -16.01 8.30
C GLY A 72 -5.21 -16.95 7.29
N GLU A 73 -5.86 -18.06 7.01
CA GLU A 73 -5.34 -19.12 6.14
C GLU A 73 -5.03 -18.65 4.71
N THR A 74 -5.90 -17.82 4.12
CA THR A 74 -5.69 -17.26 2.77
C THR A 74 -4.62 -16.17 2.74
N GLY A 75 -4.24 -15.63 3.91
CA GLY A 75 -3.30 -14.54 4.01
C GLY A 75 -3.86 -13.15 3.73
N GLU A 76 -5.09 -13.04 3.24
CA GLU A 76 -5.79 -11.79 2.90
C GLU A 76 -6.38 -11.08 4.12
N ARG A 77 -6.45 -11.77 5.26
CA ARG A 77 -6.98 -11.24 6.51
C ARG A 77 -5.99 -11.37 7.64
N THR A 78 -5.94 -10.32 8.46
CA THR A 78 -5.29 -10.33 9.77
C THR A 78 -6.36 -10.14 10.83
N TYR A 79 -6.58 -11.18 11.64
CA TYR A 79 -7.53 -11.16 12.75
C TYR A 79 -6.87 -10.61 14.01
N TYR A 80 -7.62 -9.86 14.81
CA TYR A 80 -7.17 -9.27 16.06
C TYR A 80 -8.04 -9.79 17.20
N LEU A 81 -7.38 -10.40 18.17
CA LEU A 81 -8.00 -10.99 19.34
C LEU A 81 -7.65 -10.16 20.57
N ASN A 82 -8.58 -10.03 21.51
CA ASN A 82 -8.25 -9.61 22.87
C ASN A 82 -8.01 -10.87 23.73
N ALA A 83 -8.06 -10.75 25.06
CA ALA A 83 -7.88 -11.89 25.97
C ALA A 83 -9.01 -12.94 25.89
N VAL A 84 -10.16 -12.61 25.28
CA VAL A 84 -11.42 -13.37 25.34
C VAL A 84 -11.91 -13.75 23.95
N ASP A 85 -11.98 -12.79 23.03
CA ASP A 85 -12.67 -12.89 21.73
C ASP A 85 -11.80 -12.43 20.55
N ASN A 86 -12.20 -12.86 19.35
CA ASN A 86 -11.83 -12.20 18.10
C ASN A 86 -12.68 -10.92 17.93
N VAL A 87 -12.03 -9.76 17.99
CA VAL A 87 -12.71 -8.47 18.07
C VAL A 87 -12.71 -7.70 16.76
N ALA A 88 -11.78 -7.99 15.86
CA ALA A 88 -11.63 -7.24 14.62
C ALA A 88 -10.85 -8.04 13.57
N TYR A 89 -10.99 -7.66 12.30
CA TYR A 89 -10.08 -8.08 11.26
C TYR A 89 -9.75 -6.93 10.31
N LEU A 90 -8.56 -7.02 9.70
CA LEU A 90 -8.06 -6.18 8.63
C LEU A 90 -8.01 -7.03 7.37
N GLU A 91 -8.65 -6.59 6.30
CA GLU A 91 -8.60 -7.25 4.99
C GLU A 91 -7.67 -6.48 4.05
N HIS A 92 -6.71 -7.17 3.46
CA HIS A 92 -5.62 -6.55 2.71
C HIS A 92 -5.00 -7.48 1.68
N GLU A 93 -4.33 -6.89 0.71
CA GLU A 93 -3.55 -7.60 -0.32
C GLU A 93 -2.32 -6.77 -0.74
N LEU A 94 -1.41 -7.43 -1.47
CA LEU A 94 -0.34 -6.76 -2.19
C LEU A 94 -0.73 -6.68 -3.67
N LEU A 95 -1.11 -5.49 -4.13
CA LEU A 95 -1.49 -5.24 -5.52
C LEU A 95 -0.73 -4.03 -6.06
N ASP A 96 -0.23 -4.12 -7.30
CA ASP A 96 0.54 -3.06 -7.95
C ASP A 96 1.66 -2.47 -7.09
N ARG A 97 2.33 -3.36 -6.33
CA ARG A 97 3.46 -3.04 -5.43
C ARG A 97 3.07 -2.12 -4.26
N ARG A 98 1.79 -2.10 -3.90
CA ARG A 98 1.23 -1.34 -2.77
C ARG A 98 0.50 -2.26 -1.82
N PHE A 99 0.44 -1.85 -0.56
CA PHE A 99 -0.47 -2.46 0.40
C PHE A 99 -1.87 -1.92 0.11
N VAL A 100 -2.78 -2.78 -0.34
CA VAL A 100 -4.18 -2.42 -0.53
C VAL A 100 -4.96 -2.84 0.71
N LEU A 101 -5.65 -1.87 1.30
CA LEU A 101 -6.59 -2.07 2.39
C LEU A 101 -8.00 -2.15 1.79
N HIS A 102 -8.69 -3.28 1.97
CA HIS A 102 -10.10 -3.41 1.57
C HIS A 102 -11.03 -2.95 2.68
N GLY A 103 -10.65 -3.19 3.94
CA GLY A 103 -11.44 -2.71 5.05
C GLY A 103 -10.93 -3.15 6.42
N ILE A 104 -11.48 -2.50 7.44
CA ILE A 104 -11.36 -2.90 8.84
C ILE A 104 -12.76 -3.20 9.33
N TRP A 105 -12.97 -4.41 9.83
CA TRP A 105 -14.18 -4.78 10.52
C TRP A 105 -13.92 -4.89 12.01
N VAL A 106 -14.88 -4.41 12.81
CA VAL A 106 -14.87 -4.54 14.27
C VAL A 106 -16.22 -5.10 14.69
N ALA A 107 -16.17 -6.13 15.53
CA ALA A 107 -17.35 -6.78 16.09
C ALA A 107 -18.28 -5.74 16.75
N PRO A 108 -19.60 -5.78 16.51
CA PRO A 108 -20.54 -4.75 16.98
C PRO A 108 -20.41 -4.41 18.47
N SER A 109 -20.27 -5.41 19.34
CA SER A 109 -20.10 -5.25 20.80
C SER A 109 -18.81 -4.53 21.22
N TYR A 110 -17.83 -4.46 20.32
CA TYR A 110 -16.52 -3.86 20.54
C TYR A 110 -16.33 -2.51 19.82
N ARG A 111 -17.36 -2.03 19.10
CA ARG A 111 -17.34 -0.71 18.44
C ARG A 111 -17.35 0.42 19.48
N GLY A 112 -16.89 1.61 19.08
CA GLY A 112 -16.76 2.77 19.98
C GLY A 112 -15.53 2.75 20.88
N GLN A 113 -14.79 1.64 20.98
CA GLN A 113 -13.62 1.49 21.86
C GLN A 113 -12.28 1.89 21.20
N GLY A 114 -12.34 2.51 20.02
CA GLY A 114 -11.16 2.95 19.27
C GLY A 114 -10.29 1.82 18.68
N ILE A 115 -10.78 0.58 18.61
CA ILE A 115 -10.02 -0.57 18.07
C ILE A 115 -9.55 -0.32 16.63
N ALA A 116 -10.46 0.08 15.74
CA ALA A 116 -10.11 0.39 14.35
C ALA A 116 -9.06 1.52 14.26
N HIS A 117 -9.14 2.52 15.14
CA HIS A 117 -8.13 3.59 15.20
C HIS A 117 -6.75 3.07 15.62
N ARG A 118 -6.68 2.16 16.60
CA ARG A 118 -5.40 1.56 17.05
C ARG A 118 -4.77 0.71 15.95
N ILE A 119 -5.58 -0.14 15.30
CA ILE A 119 -5.13 -0.98 14.18
C ILE A 119 -4.63 -0.11 13.03
N LEU A 120 -5.44 0.87 12.60
CA LEU A 120 -5.10 1.72 11.47
C LEU A 120 -3.89 2.61 11.75
N ARG A 121 -3.74 3.13 12.97
CA ARG A 121 -2.52 3.86 13.37
C ARG A 121 -1.29 2.99 13.26
N ARG A 122 -1.35 1.75 13.78
CA ARG A 122 -0.22 0.81 13.68
C ARG A 122 0.11 0.47 12.23
N LEU A 123 -0.90 0.25 11.39
CA LEU A 123 -0.72 0.04 9.95
C LEU A 123 -0.03 1.23 9.29
N VAL A 124 -0.47 2.44 9.60
CA VAL A 124 0.12 3.68 9.08
C VAL A 124 1.57 3.85 9.51
N ASP A 125 1.87 3.62 10.79
CA ASP A 125 3.24 3.71 11.31
C ASP A 125 4.14 2.64 10.66
N ALA A 126 3.62 1.43 10.48
CA ALA A 126 4.31 0.35 9.79
C ALA A 126 4.59 0.67 8.32
N ALA A 127 3.62 1.28 7.63
CA ALA A 127 3.76 1.71 6.25
C ALA A 127 4.81 2.82 6.10
N ASP A 128 4.83 3.79 7.02
CA ASP A 128 5.87 4.83 7.07
C ASP A 128 7.26 4.20 7.28
N GLU A 129 7.39 3.26 8.23
CA GLU A 129 8.68 2.63 8.53
C GLU A 129 9.18 1.66 7.44
N ALA A 130 8.25 1.11 6.65
CA ALA A 130 8.56 0.26 5.51
C ALA A 130 8.71 1.05 4.20
N ASP A 131 8.47 2.37 4.20
CA ASP A 131 8.37 3.18 2.98
C ASP A 131 7.37 2.55 1.99
N CYS A 132 6.22 2.11 2.50
CA CYS A 132 5.19 1.41 1.74
C CYS A 132 3.97 2.33 1.53
N GLY A 133 3.53 2.47 0.28
CA GLY A 133 2.29 3.18 -0.04
C GLY A 133 1.06 2.36 0.33
N LEU A 134 0.06 3.02 0.89
CA LEU A 134 -1.25 2.43 1.15
C LEU A 134 -2.25 2.91 0.10
N ALA A 135 -3.03 1.98 -0.44
CA ALA A 135 -4.21 2.27 -1.22
C ALA A 135 -5.43 1.68 -0.50
N LEU A 136 -6.57 2.33 -0.66
CA LEU A 136 -7.82 1.95 -0.03
C LEU A 136 -8.94 2.12 -1.05
N TYR A 137 -9.65 1.03 -1.29
CA TYR A 137 -10.89 1.00 -2.06
C TYR A 137 -12.00 0.67 -1.09
N HIS A 138 -12.73 1.69 -0.64
CA HIS A 138 -13.67 1.52 0.46
C HIS A 138 -15.12 1.59 -0.03
N GLU A 139 -15.93 0.66 0.44
CA GLU A 139 -17.38 0.73 0.35
C GLU A 139 -17.99 0.65 1.75
N PRO A 140 -19.08 1.39 2.03
CA PRO A 140 -19.84 1.22 3.27
C PRO A 140 -20.22 -0.24 3.49
N PHE A 141 -19.94 -0.77 4.68
CA PHE A 141 -20.28 -2.14 5.01
C PHE A 141 -21.74 -2.24 5.48
N GLY A 142 -22.65 -2.48 4.54
CA GLY A 142 -24.08 -2.63 4.80
C GLY A 142 -24.69 -1.40 5.51
N SER A 143 -25.80 -1.62 6.24
CA SER A 143 -26.52 -0.57 6.97
C SER A 143 -25.98 -0.29 8.38
N GLU A 144 -25.12 -1.16 8.92
CA GLU A 144 -24.58 -1.04 10.28
C GLU A 144 -23.19 -0.38 10.33
N GLY A 145 -22.63 -0.02 9.17
CA GLY A 145 -21.33 0.61 9.02
C GLY A 145 -21.39 2.14 8.94
N LEU A 146 -20.21 2.76 8.78
CA LEU A 146 -20.12 4.17 8.43
C LEU A 146 -20.66 4.37 7.01
N ASN A 147 -21.37 5.48 6.79
CA ASN A 147 -21.69 5.89 5.43
C ASN A 147 -20.42 6.37 4.70
N LYS A 148 -20.52 6.65 3.40
CA LYS A 148 -19.35 7.00 2.58
C LYS A 148 -18.59 8.22 3.09
N GLU A 149 -19.30 9.29 3.47
CA GLU A 149 -18.69 10.53 3.94
C GLU A 149 -17.99 10.33 5.30
N GLU A 150 -18.63 9.59 6.21
CA GLU A 150 -18.06 9.23 7.51
C GLU A 150 -16.83 8.34 7.36
N LEU A 151 -16.84 7.43 6.38
CA LEU A 151 -15.74 6.53 6.09
C LEU A 151 -14.55 7.30 5.50
N GLU A 152 -14.78 8.19 4.54
CA GLU A 152 -13.77 9.11 4.01
C GLU A 152 -13.19 10.00 5.11
N ALA A 153 -14.03 10.57 5.97
CA ALA A 153 -13.59 11.35 7.12
C ALA A 153 -12.78 10.51 8.12
N PHE A 154 -13.17 9.25 8.35
CA PHE A 154 -12.46 8.33 9.23
C PHE A 154 -11.04 8.06 8.71
N TYR A 155 -10.90 7.68 7.43
CA TYR A 155 -9.59 7.42 6.83
C TYR A 155 -8.78 8.71 6.63
N GLY A 156 -9.43 9.83 6.33
CA GLY A 156 -8.79 11.15 6.20
C GLY A 156 -8.05 11.58 7.47
N ARG A 157 -8.56 11.24 8.67
CA ARG A 157 -7.86 11.47 9.96
C ARG A 157 -6.53 10.73 10.08
N HIS A 158 -6.29 9.71 9.25
CA HIS A 158 -5.04 8.95 9.20
C HIS A 158 -4.15 9.32 8.00
N GLY A 159 -4.50 10.38 7.29
CA GLY A 159 -3.70 10.93 6.19
C GLY A 159 -4.01 10.33 4.82
N PHE A 160 -5.09 9.58 4.68
CA PHE A 160 -5.59 9.14 3.38
C PHE A 160 -6.23 10.31 2.63
N GLN A 161 -6.01 10.38 1.32
CA GLN A 161 -6.46 11.45 0.46
C GLN A 161 -7.01 10.90 -0.85
N ASN A 162 -8.01 11.59 -1.42
CA ASN A 162 -8.49 11.30 -2.76
C ASN A 162 -7.40 11.58 -3.80
N HIS A 163 -7.26 10.71 -4.79
CA HIS A 163 -6.34 10.92 -5.91
C HIS A 163 -7.13 11.07 -7.21
N GLY A 164 -6.89 12.16 -7.95
CA GLY A 164 -7.70 12.53 -9.13
C GLY A 164 -7.71 11.49 -10.26
N CYS A 165 -6.69 10.62 -10.33
CA CYS A 165 -6.58 9.55 -11.33
C CYS A 165 -7.35 8.27 -10.96
N THR A 166 -7.89 8.15 -9.74
CA THR A 166 -8.60 6.94 -9.30
C THR A 166 -9.84 7.32 -8.49
N PRO A 167 -10.96 7.64 -9.18
CA PRO A 167 -12.21 8.00 -8.52
C PRO A 167 -12.65 6.94 -7.53
N GLY A 168 -12.97 7.35 -6.29
CA GLY A 168 -13.39 6.43 -5.21
C GLY A 168 -12.25 5.71 -4.48
N GLY A 169 -11.00 5.89 -4.92
CA GLY A 169 -9.81 5.38 -4.21
C GLY A 169 -9.21 6.44 -3.28
N LEU A 170 -8.89 6.02 -2.07
CA LEU A 170 -8.11 6.79 -1.10
C LEU A 170 -6.68 6.29 -1.05
N PHE A 171 -5.72 7.20 -1.01
CA PHE A 171 -4.30 6.87 -1.03
C PHE A 171 -3.58 7.57 0.09
N ARG A 172 -2.56 6.89 0.61
CA ARG A 172 -1.62 7.47 1.56
C ARG A 172 -0.21 7.08 1.15
N PHE A 173 0.60 8.09 0.90
CA PHE A 173 2.04 7.90 0.68
C PHE A 173 2.76 7.88 2.03
N PRO A 174 3.82 7.05 2.17
CA PRO A 174 4.65 7.06 3.36
C PRO A 174 5.24 8.45 3.54
N LYS A 175 5.35 8.89 4.79
CA LYS A 175 5.95 10.20 5.09
C LYS A 175 7.40 10.23 4.67
N SER A 176 7.79 11.31 3.99
CA SER A 176 9.19 11.60 3.74
C SER A 176 9.86 12.14 5.00
N PRO A 177 11.20 12.08 5.10
CA PRO A 177 11.94 12.75 6.16
C PRO A 177 11.62 14.26 6.28
N LEU A 178 11.24 14.91 5.17
CA LEU A 178 10.84 16.33 5.17
C LEU A 178 9.51 16.57 5.90
N ASP A 179 8.59 15.61 5.87
CA ASP A 179 7.30 15.69 6.58
C ASP A 179 7.46 15.60 8.11
N LEU A 180 8.56 15.00 8.58
CA LEU A 180 8.87 14.90 10.02
C LEU A 180 9.28 16.26 10.61
N TYR A 181 9.87 17.16 9.81
CA TYR A 181 10.27 18.50 10.26
C TYR A 181 9.10 19.47 10.38
N SER A 182 8.02 19.26 9.60
CA SER A 182 6.80 20.08 9.66
C SER A 182 6.02 19.93 10.97
N ARG A 183 6.30 18.89 11.78
CA ARG A 183 5.64 18.65 13.08
C ARG A 183 6.26 19.38 14.27
N ARG A 184 7.40 20.06 14.12
CA ARG A 184 8.07 20.74 15.25
C ARG A 184 7.65 22.20 15.45
N GLN A 185 6.57 22.67 14.82
CA GLN A 185 6.12 24.07 14.90
C GLN A 185 4.64 24.26 15.31
N LEU A 186 3.98 23.25 15.88
CA LEU A 186 2.65 23.41 16.49
C LEU A 186 2.65 22.92 17.93
#